data_AF-A0A7W0K777-F1
#
_entry.id   AF-A0A7W0K777-F1
#
_cell.length_a   1.000
_cell.length_b   1.000
_cell.length_c   1.000
_cell.angle_alpha   90.00
_cell.angle_beta   90.00
_cell.angle_gamma   90.00
#
_symmetry.space_group_name_H-M   'P 1'
#
loop_
_entity.id
_entity.type
_entity.pdbx_description
1 polymer ?
#
loop_
_entity_poly.entity_id
_entity_poly.type
_entity_poly.pdbx_seq_one_letter_code
_entity_poly.pdbx_strand_id
1 'polypeptide(L)' 'SAPGASRGAAPAVPEDAATARASLAAEARAAYDRAIAAQKAGDWARYGDEIRQLGEILQRMRQ' A
#
# COMPACT_ATOMS: atom_id res chain seq x y z
N SER A 1 -42.87 -16.79 -17.60
CA SER A 1 -41.89 -15.70 -17.68
C SER A 1 -41.10 -15.65 -16.39
N ALA A 2 -39.78 -15.87 -16.45
CA ALA A 2 -38.90 -15.83 -15.28
C ALA A 2 -38.51 -14.37 -14.94
N PRO A 3 -38.31 -14.03 -13.65
CA PRO A 3 -37.91 -12.69 -13.25
C PRO A 3 -36.44 -12.42 -13.62
N GLY A 4 -36.19 -11.19 -14.05
CA GLY A 4 -34.90 -10.72 -14.54
C GLY A 4 -33.81 -10.78 -13.46
N ALA A 5 -32.64 -11.24 -13.89
CA ALA A 5 -31.41 -11.26 -13.11
C ALA A 5 -31.05 -9.85 -12.64
N SER A 6 -31.20 -9.61 -11.34
CA SER A 6 -30.52 -8.52 -10.64
C SER A 6 -29.03 -8.76 -10.73
N ARG A 7 -28.39 -8.05 -11.67
CA ARG A 7 -26.95 -7.99 -11.84
C ARG A 7 -26.40 -7.36 -10.56
N GLY A 8 -25.79 -8.18 -9.70
CA GLY A 8 -25.18 -7.73 -8.45
C GLY A 8 -24.24 -6.56 -8.73
N ALA A 9 -24.58 -5.40 -8.19
CA ALA A 9 -23.70 -4.26 -8.18
C ALA A 9 -22.46 -4.67 -7.38
N ALA A 10 -21.29 -4.71 -8.05
CA ALA A 10 -20.03 -4.80 -7.35
C ALA A 10 -19.95 -3.64 -6.35
N PRO A 11 -19.44 -3.86 -5.12
CA PRO A 11 -19.32 -2.77 -4.16
C PRO A 11 -18.41 -1.69 -4.75
N ALA A 12 -18.96 -0.51 -4.97
CA ALA A 12 -18.17 0.68 -5.27
C ALA A 12 -17.32 0.97 -4.03
N VAL A 13 -16.00 0.84 -4.17
CA VAL A 13 -15.08 1.21 -3.10
C VAL A 13 -15.26 2.72 -2.87
N PRO A 14 -15.49 3.19 -1.63
CA PRO A 14 -15.60 4.62 -1.38
C PRO A 14 -14.33 5.33 -1.85
N GLU A 15 -14.49 6.46 -2.53
CA GLU A 15 -13.41 7.25 -3.16
C GLU A 15 -12.30 7.63 -2.16
N ASP A 16 -12.70 7.80 -0.89
CA ASP A 16 -11.82 8.02 0.26
C ASP A 16 -10.85 6.85 0.51
N ALA A 17 -11.34 5.61 0.43
CA ALA A 17 -10.51 4.42 0.62
C ALA A 17 -9.54 4.18 -0.55
N ALA A 18 -9.93 4.56 -1.78
CA ALA A 18 -9.03 4.52 -2.93
C ALA A 18 -7.90 5.55 -2.79
N THR A 19 -8.23 6.77 -2.34
CA THR A 19 -7.26 7.83 -2.07
C THR A 19 -6.30 7.43 -0.94
N ALA A 20 -6.82 6.88 0.16
CA ALA A 20 -6.00 6.39 1.27
C ALA A 20 -5.01 5.29 0.82
N ARG A 21 -5.45 4.33 -0.01
CA ARG A 21 -4.55 3.31 -0.57
C ARG A 21 -3.49 3.90 -1.49
N ALA A 22 -3.82 4.90 -2.31
CA ALA A 22 -2.85 5.56 -3.16
C ALA A 22 -1.76 6.28 -2.33
N SER A 23 -2.14 6.94 -1.24
CA SER A 23 -1.20 7.56 -0.29
C SER A 23 -0.27 6.53 0.35
N LEU A 24 -0.81 5.39 0.82
CA LEU A 24 -0.01 4.30 1.38
C LEU A 24 0.96 3.71 0.35
N ALA A 25 0.55 3.60 -0.92
CA ALA A 25 1.43 3.13 -1.99
C ALA A 25 2.60 4.10 -2.22
N ALA A 26 2.35 5.42 -2.18
CA ALA A 26 3.40 6.43 -2.28
C ALA A 26 4.38 6.37 -1.10
N GLU A 27 3.87 6.22 0.13
CA GLU A 27 4.69 6.05 1.33
C GLU A 27 5.56 4.79 1.25
N ALA A 28 4.98 3.67 0.81
CA ALA A 28 5.71 2.41 0.64
C ALA A 28 6.86 2.58 -0.36
N ARG A 29 6.60 3.27 -1.48
CA ARG A 29 7.65 3.56 -2.48
C ARG A 29 8.78 4.39 -1.88
N ALA A 30 8.45 5.43 -1.12
CA ALA A 30 9.45 6.28 -0.48
C ALA A 30 10.31 5.50 0.53
N ALA A 31 9.70 4.67 1.39
CA ALA A 31 10.44 3.82 2.34
C ALA A 31 11.39 2.85 1.61
N TYR A 32 10.94 2.22 0.52
CA TYR A 32 11.79 1.37 -0.30
C TYR A 32 12.97 2.13 -0.92
N ASP A 33 12.73 3.30 -1.53
CA ASP A 33 13.79 4.09 -2.16
C ASP A 33 14.85 4.51 -1.13
N ARG A 34 14.43 4.88 0.10
CA ARG A 34 15.36 5.18 1.21
C ARG A 34 16.12 3.95 1.69
N ALA A 35 15.48 2.78 1.75
CA ALA A 35 16.17 1.53 2.07
C ALA A 35 17.28 1.24 1.05
N ILE A 36 16.99 1.37 -0.26
CA ILE A 36 18.00 1.16 -1.31
C ILE A 36 19.14 2.18 -1.22
N ALA A 37 18.84 3.44 -0.92
CA ALA A 37 19.87 4.46 -0.69
C ALA A 37 20.78 4.09 0.50
N ALA A 38 20.19 3.67 1.62
CA ALA A 38 20.92 3.24 2.81
C ALA A 38 21.80 2.01 2.54
N GLN A 39 21.28 1.00 1.83
CA GLN A 39 22.04 -0.17 1.40
C GLN A 39 23.26 0.23 0.57
N LYS A 40 23.10 1.11 -0.42
CA LYS A 40 24.19 1.59 -1.27
C LYS A 40 25.24 2.40 -0.48
N ALA A 41 24.82 3.09 0.57
CA ALA A 41 25.69 3.84 1.45
C ALA A 41 26.38 2.97 2.53
N GLY A 42 26.02 1.68 2.65
CA GLY A 42 26.48 0.80 3.72
C GLY A 42 25.87 1.11 5.10
N ASP A 43 24.80 1.91 5.14
CA ASP A 43 24.06 2.22 6.37
C ASP A 43 23.03 1.12 6.66
N TRP A 44 23.52 0.02 7.24
CA TRP A 44 22.70 -1.16 7.53
C TRP A 44 21.64 -0.91 8.59
N ALA A 45 21.90 -0.02 9.55
CA ALA A 45 20.94 0.34 10.58
C ALA A 45 19.72 1.02 9.96
N ARG A 46 19.96 2.06 9.14
CA ARG A 46 18.89 2.76 8.43
C ARG A 46 18.17 1.86 7.43
N TYR A 47 18.88 1.01 6.71
CA TYR A 47 18.25 0.04 5.81
C TYR A 47 17.22 -0.83 6.57
N GLY A 48 17.59 -1.38 7.72
CA GLY A 48 16.69 -2.20 8.53
C GLY A 48 15.46 -1.43 9.02
N ASP A 49 15.63 -0.17 9.40
CA ASP A 49 14.53 0.70 9.82
C ASP A 49 13.54 1.00 8.67
N GLU A 50 14.06 1.34 7.50
CA GLU A 50 13.23 1.63 6.32
C GLU A 50 12.49 0.38 5.82
N ILE A 51 13.10 -0.81 5.90
CA ILE A 51 12.43 -2.08 5.61
C ILE A 51 11.33 -2.41 6.61
N ARG A 52 11.54 -2.13 7.91
CA ARG A 52 10.48 -2.29 8.93
C ARG A 52 9.31 -1.35 8.64
N GLN A 53 9.58 -0.08 8.37
CA GLN A 53 8.57 0.91 8.02
C GLN A 53 7.79 0.50 6.75
N LEU A 54 8.48 0.02 5.72
CA LEU A 54 7.86 -0.52 4.51
C LEU A 54 6.88 -1.66 4.85
N GLY A 55 7.29 -2.60 5.70
CA GLY A 55 6.42 -3.70 6.16
C GLY A 55 5.15 -3.20 6.85
N GLU A 56 5.26 -2.21 7.72
CA GLU A 56 4.11 -1.60 8.40
C GLU A 56 3.13 -0.93 7.42
N ILE A 57 3.64 -0.18 6.45
CA ILE A 57 2.83 0.47 5.42
C ILE A 57 2.06 -0.58 4.59
N LEU A 58 2.75 -1.63 4.17
CA LEU A 58 2.14 -2.72 3.40
C LEU A 58 1.05 -3.45 4.21
N GLN A 59 1.23 -3.61 5.52
CA GLN A 59 0.18 -4.17 6.37
C GLN A 59 -1.04 -3.26 6.47
N ARG A 60 -0.85 -1.94 6.60
CA ARG A 60 -1.96 -0.97 6.58
C ARG A 60 -2.71 -0.98 5.25
N MET A 61 -2.03 -1.20 4.13
CA MET A 61 -2.66 -1.23 2.81
C MET A 61 -3.56 -2.47 2.58
N ARG A 62 -3.28 -3.56 3.31
CA ARG A 62 -4.03 -4.83 3.26
C ARG A 62 -5.28 -4.84 4.15
N GLN A 63 -5.34 -3.95 5.14
CA GLN A 63 -6.52 -3.74 5.97
C GLN A 63 -7.60 -2.98 5.19
#